data_AF-A0A7R9UKJ1-F1
#
_entry.id   AF-A0A7R9UKJ1-F1
#
_cell.length_a   1.000
_cell.length_b   1.000
_cell.length_c   1.000
_cell.angle_alpha   90.00
_cell.angle_beta   90.00
_cell.angle_gamma   90.00
#
_symmetry.space_group_name_H-M   'P 1'
#
loop_
_entity.id
_entity.type
_entity.pdbx_description
1 polymer ?
#
loop_
_entity_poly.entity_id
_entity_poly.type
_entity_poly.pdbx_seq_one_letter_code
_entity_poly.pdbx_strand_id
1 'polypeptide(L)'
;LAQLPPGEEPTAVAHGFRFVAVASSARLVRVFSDTGRPLAMWTARSAVVALAAADDMLAVVEHGARGALVTDQSLVVSSYSLADARRVRRLRERPVALSE
;
A
#
# COMPACT_ATOMS: atom_id res chain seq x y z
N LEU A 1 -5.79 -3.91 19.70
CA LEU A 1 -5.98 -4.27 18.28
C LEU A 1 -6.31 -2.99 17.51
N ALA A 2 -5.60 -2.68 16.44
CA ALA A 2 -5.92 -1.52 15.62
C ALA A 2 -7.27 -1.76 14.94
N GLN A 3 -8.31 -1.07 15.39
CA GLN A 3 -9.64 -1.13 14.80
C GLN A 3 -9.74 -0.09 13.69
N LEU A 4 -10.31 -0.49 12.55
CA LEU A 4 -10.68 0.45 11.50
C LEU A 4 -11.96 1.19 11.90
N PRO A 5 -12.13 2.45 11.47
CA PRO A 5 -13.39 3.18 11.59
C PRO A 5 -14.59 2.36 11.09
N PRO A 6 -15.79 2.56 11.66
CA PRO A 6 -17.01 1.92 11.17
C PRO A 6 -17.23 2.19 9.66
N GLY A 7 -17.51 1.13 8.90
CA GLY A 7 -17.71 1.20 7.45
C GLY A 7 -16.43 1.21 6.62
N GLU A 8 -15.25 1.16 7.25
CA GLU A 8 -13.98 1.00 6.56
C GLU A 8 -13.51 -0.46 6.60
N GLU A 9 -13.23 -1.02 5.42
CA GLU A 9 -12.86 -2.43 5.27
C GLU A 9 -11.39 -2.57 4.87
N PRO A 10 -10.64 -3.51 5.46
CA PRO A 10 -9.29 -3.80 5.02
C PRO A 10 -9.32 -4.51 3.66
N THR A 11 -8.54 -4.01 2.69
CA THR A 11 -8.49 -4.57 1.33
C THR A 11 -7.19 -5.32 1.05
N ALA A 12 -6.09 -4.94 1.70
CA ALA A 12 -4.82 -5.65 1.60
C ALA A 12 -3.99 -5.44 2.87
N VAL A 13 -3.15 -6.42 3.19
CA VAL A 13 -2.23 -6.38 4.33
C VAL A 13 -0.85 -6.89 3.92
N ALA A 14 0.20 -6.32 4.51
CA ALA A 14 1.56 -6.83 4.36
C ALA A 14 2.33 -6.68 5.68
N HIS A 15 3.20 -7.64 5.97
CA HIS A 15 4.05 -7.65 7.16
C HIS A 15 5.51 -7.52 6.74
N GLY A 16 6.20 -6.50 7.25
CA GLY A 16 7.64 -6.28 7.05
C GLY A 16 8.42 -6.43 8.35
N PHE A 17 9.68 -6.00 8.36
CA PHE A 17 10.49 -6.03 9.58
C PHE A 17 9.99 -4.96 10.57
N ARG A 18 9.34 -5.43 11.63
CA ARG A 18 8.82 -4.62 12.75
C ARG A 18 7.68 -3.66 12.37
N PHE A 19 7.01 -3.89 11.23
CA PHE A 19 5.84 -3.12 10.84
C PHE A 19 4.79 -3.98 10.14
N VAL A 20 3.54 -3.50 10.20
CA VAL A 20 2.40 -4.03 9.46
C VAL A 20 1.76 -2.90 8.67
N ALA A 21 1.57 -3.10 7.37
CA ALA A 21 0.85 -2.18 6.50
C ALA A 21 -0.56 -2.73 6.21
N VAL A 22 -1.56 -1.86 6.28
CA VAL A 22 -2.97 -2.16 6.00
C VAL A 22 -3.50 -1.13 5.02
N ALA A 23 -3.97 -1.59 3.87
CA ALA A 23 -4.76 -0.80 2.94
C ALA A 23 -6.26 -1.03 3.19
N SER A 24 -7.08 -0.04 2.86
CA SER A 24 -8.53 -0.10 3.09
C SER A 24 -9.38 0.43 1.93
N SER A 25 -10.69 0.19 2.02
CA SER A 25 -11.72 0.68 1.10
C SER A 25 -11.77 2.21 1.02
N ALA A 26 -11.31 2.92 2.06
CA ALA A 26 -11.17 4.38 2.09
C ALA A 26 -9.94 4.90 1.33
N ARG A 27 -9.20 4.04 0.61
CA ARG A 27 -7.93 4.35 -0.07
C ARG A 27 -6.87 4.87 0.89
N LEU A 28 -6.88 4.40 2.14
CA LEU A 28 -5.86 4.74 3.12
C LEU A 28 -4.89 3.58 3.26
N VAL A 29 -3.60 3.89 3.29
CA VAL A 29 -2.55 2.96 3.71
C VAL A 29 -2.08 3.39 5.09
N ARG A 30 -2.22 2.51 6.07
CA ARG A 30 -1.77 2.70 7.46
C ARG A 30 -0.64 1.74 7.76
N VAL A 31 0.40 2.26 8.39
CA VAL A 31 1.54 1.48 8.86
C VAL A 31 1.56 1.53 10.38
N PHE A 32 1.57 0.35 10.99
CA PHE A 32 1.69 0.14 12.43
C PHE A 32 3.01 -0.55 12.73
N SER A 33 3.53 -0.38 13.94
CA SER A 33 4.60 -1.26 14.44
C SER A 33 4.09 -2.68 14.63
N ASP A 34 5.01 -3.63 14.81
CA ASP A 34 4.74 -4.98 15.31
C ASP A 34 3.91 -5.01 16.61
N THR A 35 4.05 -4.00 17.46
CA THR A 35 3.25 -3.81 18.69
C THR A 35 1.91 -3.09 18.48
N GLY A 36 1.57 -2.72 17.26
CA GLY A 36 0.30 -2.05 16.92
C GLY A 36 0.30 -0.52 17.12
N ARG A 37 1.45 0.11 17.39
CA ARG A 37 1.54 1.58 17.46
C ARG A 37 1.45 2.18 16.06
N PRO A 38 0.62 3.20 15.82
CA PRO A 38 0.60 3.91 14.53
C PRO A 38 1.97 4.54 14.22
N LEU A 39 2.49 4.32 13.01
CA LEU A 39 3.76 4.89 12.54
C LEU A 39 3.53 5.91 11.43
N ALA A 40 2.71 5.55 10.43
CA ALA A 40 2.42 6.43 9.30
C ALA A 40 1.05 6.14 8.69
N MET A 41 0.52 7.14 7.99
CA MET A 41 -0.70 7.01 7.21
C MET A 41 -0.64 7.95 6.01
N TRP A 42 -1.11 7.49 4.86
CA TRP A 42 -1.30 8.33 3.69
C TRP A 42 -2.46 7.81 2.83
N THR A 43 -2.92 8.66 1.93
CA THR A 43 -3.95 8.32 0.94
C THR A 43 -3.31 7.78 -0.32
N ALA A 44 -3.74 6.61 -0.76
CA ALA A 44 -3.45 6.04 -2.07
C ALA A 44 -4.13 6.86 -3.17
N ARG A 45 -3.56 6.91 -4.38
CA ARG A 45 -4.14 7.67 -5.50
C ARG A 45 -5.40 6.97 -6.03
N SER A 46 -5.41 5.65 -5.97
CA SER A 46 -6.53 4.82 -6.39
C SER A 46 -6.81 3.71 -5.38
N ALA A 47 -7.74 2.82 -5.70
CA ALA A 47 -7.94 1.60 -4.92
C ALA A 47 -6.65 0.76 -4.94
N VAL A 48 -6.21 0.37 -3.74
CA VAL A 48 -5.06 -0.52 -3.55
C VAL A 48 -5.49 -1.93 -3.89
N VAL A 49 -4.76 -2.56 -4.80
CA VAL A 49 -5.00 -3.94 -5.26
C VAL A 49 -4.20 -4.93 -4.43
N ALA A 50 -2.95 -4.58 -4.09
CA ALA A 50 -2.08 -5.45 -3.31
C ALA A 50 -1.03 -4.65 -2.52
N LEU A 51 -0.58 -5.24 -1.42
CA LEU A 51 0.57 -4.80 -0.64
C LEU A 51 1.59 -5.95 -0.57
N ALA A 52 2.88 -5.62 -0.59
CA ALA A 52 3.94 -6.56 -0.27
C ALA A 52 5.03 -5.84 0.53
N ALA A 53 5.65 -6.53 1.48
CA ALA A 53 6.68 -5.97 2.33
C ALA A 53 7.86 -6.92 2.45
N ALA A 54 9.06 -6.35 2.55
CA ALA A 54 10.31 -7.05 2.82
C ALA A 54 11.25 -6.09 3.56
N ASP A 55 11.86 -6.53 4.65
CA ASP A 55 12.68 -5.67 5.53
C ASP A 55 11.96 -4.36 5.88
N ASP A 56 12.55 -3.20 5.62
CA ASP A 56 11.98 -1.87 5.83
C ASP A 56 11.21 -1.34 4.60
N MET A 57 10.97 -2.18 3.59
CA MET A 57 10.40 -1.78 2.31
C MET A 57 8.94 -2.20 2.19
N LEU A 58 8.14 -1.32 1.60
CA LEU A 58 6.73 -1.58 1.27
C LEU A 58 6.49 -1.28 -0.22
N ALA A 59 5.92 -2.25 -0.92
CA ALA A 59 5.36 -2.09 -2.25
C ALA A 59 3.85 -1.95 -2.16
N VAL A 60 3.31 -0.91 -2.79
CA VAL A 60 1.87 -0.64 -2.91
C VAL A 60 1.49 -0.73 -4.39
N VAL A 61 0.58 -1.63 -4.73
CA VAL A 61 0.04 -1.77 -6.09
C VAL A 61 -1.35 -1.13 -6.13
N GLU A 62 -1.53 -0.18 -7.03
CA GLU A 62 -2.78 0.58 -7.22
C GLU A 62 -3.17 0.57 -8.70
N HIS A 63 -4.46 0.82 -8.99
CA HIS A 63 -4.86 1.10 -10.37
C HIS A 63 -4.24 2.41 -10.87
N GLY A 64 -3.61 2.35 -12.05
CA GLY A 64 -3.05 3.49 -12.76
C GLY A 64 -4.08 4.24 -13.62
N ALA A 65 -3.59 5.07 -14.55
CA ALA A 65 -4.44 5.71 -15.56
C ALA A 65 -5.10 4.66 -16.47
N ARG A 66 -6.28 4.97 -17.02
CA ARG A 66 -7.10 4.02 -17.80
C ARG A 66 -6.26 3.30 -18.87
N GLY A 67 -6.39 1.98 -18.93
CA GLY A 67 -5.75 1.14 -19.96
C GLY A 67 -6.20 1.54 -21.37
N ALA A 68 -5.42 1.15 -22.37
CA ALA A 68 -5.71 1.48 -23.78
C ALA A 68 -7.02 0.81 -24.25
N LEU A 69 -7.30 -0.40 -23.76
CA LEU A 69 -8.55 -1.11 -23.99
C LEU A 69 -9.38 -1.23 -22.71
N VAL A 70 -10.69 -1.46 -22.86
CA VAL A 70 -11.63 -1.61 -21.73
C VAL A 70 -11.32 -2.84 -20.87
N THR A 71 -10.67 -3.85 -21.45
CA THR A 71 -10.29 -5.09 -20.78
C THR A 71 -8.95 -5.00 -20.05
N ASP A 72 -8.14 -3.98 -20.32
CA ASP A 72 -6.77 -3.91 -19.83
C ASP A 72 -6.73 -3.43 -18.38
N GLN A 73 -6.02 -4.18 -17.55
CA GLN A 73 -5.63 -3.70 -16.24
C GLN A 73 -4.42 -2.78 -16.36
N SER A 74 -4.59 -1.53 -15.96
CA SER A 74 -3.48 -0.61 -15.75
C SER A 74 -3.16 -0.57 -14.27
N LEU A 75 -2.04 -1.19 -13.90
CA LEU A 75 -1.56 -1.23 -12.51
C LEU A 75 -0.22 -0.53 -12.40
N VAL A 76 -0.01 0.12 -11.26
CA VAL A 76 1.23 0.82 -10.93
C VAL A 76 1.70 0.36 -9.57
N VAL A 77 2.97 0.02 -9.47
CA VAL A 77 3.65 -0.28 -8.20
C VAL A 77 4.44 0.92 -7.73
N SER A 78 4.21 1.32 -6.48
CA SER A 78 4.98 2.34 -5.77
C SER A 78 5.75 1.69 -4.63
N SER A 79 7.08 1.84 -4.62
CA SER A 79 7.93 1.33 -3.54
C SER A 79 8.27 2.44 -2.55
N TYR A 80 8.19 2.14 -1.27
CA TYR A 80 8.45 3.03 -0.15
C TYR A 80 9.50 2.42 0.78
N SER A 81 10.39 3.25 1.33
CA SER A 81 11.22 2.87 2.48
C SER A 81 10.60 3.42 3.76
N LEU A 82 10.64 2.59 4.78
CA LEU A 82 10.18 2.81 6.15
C LEU A 82 11.34 2.72 7.16
N ALA A 83 12.60 2.81 6.69
CA ALA A 83 13.81 2.78 7.54
C ALA A 83 13.73 3.81 8.68
N ASP A 84 13.20 5.00 8.38
CA ASP A 84 12.87 6.02 9.35
C ASP A 84 11.38 5.95 9.65
N ALA A 85 11.02 5.44 10.84
CA ALA A 85 9.64 5.29 11.28
C ALA A 85 8.84 6.62 11.28
N ARG A 86 9.51 7.78 11.22
CA ARG A 86 8.88 9.09 11.15
C ARG A 86 8.71 9.61 9.72
N ARG A 87 9.32 8.96 8.73
CA ARG A 87 9.37 9.42 7.33
C ARG A 87 9.17 8.28 6.36
N VAL A 88 7.96 8.18 5.83
CA VAL A 88 7.68 7.36 4.65
C VAL A 88 8.30 8.03 3.44
N ARG A 89 9.30 7.41 2.83
CA ARG A 89 9.93 7.93 1.61
C ARG A 89 9.54 7.09 0.41
N ARG A 90 8.78 7.67 -0.51
CA ARG A 90 8.54 7.06 -1.82
C ARG A 90 9.84 7.02 -2.61
N LEU A 91 10.27 5.83 -3.01
CA LEU A 91 11.52 5.64 -3.75
C LEU A 91 11.29 5.63 -5.25
N ARG A 92 10.22 4.94 -5.70
CA ARG A 92 9.99 4.68 -7.11
C ARG A 92 8.52 4.40 -7.39
N GLU A 93 8.11 4.73 -8.61
CA GLU A 93 6.86 4.33 -9.23
C GLU A 93 7.14 3.68 -10.58
N ARG A 94 6.47 2.58 -10.90
CA ARG A 94 6.56 1.93 -12.20
C ARG A 94 5.23 1.25 -12.58
N PRO A 95 4.88 1.18 -13.87
CA PRO A 95 3.85 0.27 -14.35
C PRO A 95 4.18 -1.18 -13.95
N VAL A 96 3.15 -1.96 -13.65
CA VAL A 96 3.28 -3.41 -13.48
C VAL A 96 3.15 -4.06 -14.85
N ALA A 97 4.14 -4.86 -15.24
CA ALA A 97 4.04 -5.70 -16.43
C ALA A 97 3.13 -6.88 -16.09
N LEU A 98 1.96 -6.94 -16.75
CA LEU A 98 1.01 -8.04 -16.64
C LEU A 98 1.13 -8.91 -17.88
N SER A 99 0.92 -10.22 -17.73
CA SER A 99 0.77 -11.12 -18.87
C SER A 99 -0.59 -10.91 -19.54
N GLU A 100 -0.62 -11.08 -20.87
CA GLU A 100 -1.87 -11.17 -21.65
C GLU A 100 -2.61 -12.49 -21.39
#